data_AF-A0A0G8CGC1-F1
#
_entry.id   AF-A0A0G8CGC1-F1
#
_cell.length_a   1.000
_cell.length_b   1.000
_cell.length_c   1.000
_cell.angle_alpha   90.00
_cell.angle_beta   90.00
_cell.angle_gamma   90.00
#
_symmetry.space_group_name_H-M   'P 1'
#
loop_
_entity.id
_entity.type
_entity.pdbx_description
1 polymer ?
#
loop_
_entity_poly.entity_id
_entity_poly.type
_entity_poly.pdbx_seq_one_letter_code
_entity_poly.pdbx_strand_id
1 'polypeptide(L)'
;MALQHEFVFVSNEEKGLDFIGIDWIELCFLYKEEATIDECVVLSDELIVYLLDFTHWLPTYYPAKRAEGFGIHYYGITKIEQQGAVIAEQLFCSLVNMFFSSARNNRTDRAVSMGK
;
A
#
# COMPACT_ATOMS: atom_id res chain seq x y z
N MET A 1 -8.57 19.14 -4.74
CA MET A 1 -8.88 18.04 -3.80
C MET A 1 -7.60 17.24 -3.67
N ALA A 2 -7.07 17.07 -2.47
CA ALA A 2 -5.91 16.18 -2.29
C ALA A 2 -6.41 14.75 -2.53
N LEU A 3 -5.79 14.04 -3.47
CA LEU A 3 -6.08 12.62 -3.67
C LEU A 3 -5.62 11.86 -2.41
N GLN A 4 -6.39 10.85 -2.02
CA GLN A 4 -6.05 9.95 -0.93
C GLN A 4 -6.07 8.54 -1.52
N HIS A 5 -5.06 7.74 -1.19
CA HIS A 5 -5.00 6.33 -1.59
C HIS A 5 -5.29 5.46 -0.40
N GLU A 6 -6.23 4.54 -0.59
CA GLU A 6 -6.70 3.64 0.44
C GLU A 6 -6.11 2.25 0.22
N PHE A 7 -5.60 1.67 1.30
CA PHE A 7 -5.10 0.30 1.35
C PHE A 7 -5.98 -0.49 2.31
N VAL A 8 -6.52 -1.61 1.83
CA VAL A 8 -7.39 -2.48 2.61
C VAL A 8 -6.74 -3.86 2.67
N PHE A 9 -6.58 -4.39 3.88
CA PHE A 9 -6.13 -5.76 4.09
C PHE A 9 -7.33 -6.70 4.11
N VAL A 10 -7.15 -7.89 3.55
CA VAL A 10 -8.20 -8.91 3.49
C VAL A 10 -7.60 -10.22 3.93
N SER A 11 -8.19 -10.83 4.97
CA SER A 11 -7.75 -12.13 5.47
C SER A 11 -7.96 -13.21 4.41
N ASN A 12 -7.01 -14.14 4.32
CA ASN A 12 -7.10 -15.26 3.36
C ASN A 12 -8.03 -16.38 3.85
N GLU A 13 -8.42 -16.36 5.13
CA GLU A 13 -9.23 -17.39 5.79
C GLU A 13 -10.73 -17.21 5.50
N GLU A 14 -11.18 -15.97 5.34
CA GLU A 14 -12.55 -15.67 5.00
C GLU A 14 -12.71 -15.66 3.49
N LYS A 15 -13.04 -16.83 2.92
CA LYS A 15 -13.47 -17.05 1.52
C LYS A 15 -12.88 -16.01 0.56
N GLY A 16 -11.67 -16.31 0.06
CA GLY A 16 -10.94 -15.43 -0.86
C GLY A 16 -11.90 -14.75 -1.83
N LEU A 17 -11.89 -13.42 -1.83
CA LEU A 17 -12.87 -12.54 -2.48
C LEU A 17 -13.40 -13.16 -3.78
N ASP A 18 -14.55 -13.84 -3.71
CA ASP A 18 -15.13 -14.44 -4.90
C ASP A 18 -15.84 -13.31 -5.62
N PHE A 19 -15.14 -12.72 -6.60
CA PHE A 19 -15.50 -11.49 -7.33
C PHE A 19 -16.82 -11.57 -8.12
N ILE A 20 -17.55 -12.68 -7.98
CA ILE A 20 -18.85 -12.92 -8.59
C ILE A 20 -19.96 -12.13 -7.85
N GLY A 21 -19.71 -11.67 -6.61
CA GLY A 21 -20.72 -10.97 -5.78
C GLY A 21 -20.41 -9.52 -5.40
N ILE A 22 -19.27 -8.96 -5.78
CA ILE A 22 -18.94 -7.55 -5.49
C ILE A 22 -19.40 -6.73 -6.68
N ASP A 23 -20.57 -6.09 -6.53
CA ASP A 23 -20.98 -5.03 -7.45
C ASP A 23 -19.95 -3.91 -7.30
N TRP A 24 -19.14 -3.72 -8.34
CA TRP A 24 -18.15 -2.65 -8.43
C TRP A 24 -18.92 -1.36 -8.63
N ILE A 25 -19.65 -0.93 -7.59
CA ILE A 25 -20.49 0.24 -7.71
C ILE A 25 -19.58 1.38 -8.13
N GLU A 26 -20.12 2.19 -9.04
CA GLU A 26 -19.66 3.47 -9.58
C GLU A 26 -19.26 4.52 -8.50
N LEU A 27 -18.96 4.11 -7.26
CA LEU A 27 -18.76 4.90 -6.06
C LEU A 27 -17.39 4.69 -5.37
N CYS A 28 -16.44 3.95 -5.95
CA CYS A 28 -15.02 4.01 -5.55
C CYS A 28 -14.67 3.64 -4.10
N PHE A 29 -15.41 2.75 -3.42
CA PHE A 29 -14.99 2.25 -2.10
C PHE A 29 -15.21 0.73 -1.97
N LEU A 30 -14.14 0.00 -1.68
CA LEU A 30 -14.18 -1.43 -1.35
C LEU A 30 -14.24 -1.58 0.17
N TYR A 31 -15.44 -1.52 0.73
CA TYR A 31 -15.68 -2.07 2.05
C TYR A 31 -16.24 -3.47 1.86
N LYS A 32 -15.50 -4.51 2.25
CA LYS A 32 -16.10 -5.83 2.50
C LYS A 32 -17.16 -5.59 3.58
N GLU A 33 -18.36 -6.15 3.46
CA GLU A 33 -19.40 -6.07 4.51
C GLU A 33 -18.88 -6.54 5.89
N GLU A 34 -17.79 -7.33 5.88
CA GLU A 34 -17.13 -7.91 7.06
C GLU A 34 -15.74 -7.33 7.35
N ALA A 35 -15.18 -6.46 6.48
CA ALA A 35 -13.93 -5.77 6.81
C ALA A 35 -14.25 -4.69 7.82
N THR A 36 -13.99 -4.99 9.10
CA THR A 36 -13.99 -3.95 10.13
C THR A 36 -13.00 -2.87 9.70
N ILE A 37 -13.47 -1.63 9.66
CA ILE A 37 -12.76 -0.40 9.24
C ILE A 37 -11.35 -0.26 9.88
N ASP A 38 -11.08 -0.99 10.95
CA ASP A 38 -9.80 -1.05 11.66
C ASP A 38 -8.59 -1.50 10.80
N GLU A 39 -8.78 -2.14 9.63
CA GLU A 39 -7.69 -2.56 8.73
C GLU A 39 -7.57 -1.72 7.43
N CYS A 40 -8.08 -0.49 7.42
CA CYS A 40 -7.88 0.45 6.32
C CYS A 40 -6.78 1.46 6.66
N VAL A 41 -5.79 1.60 5.77
CA VAL A 41 -4.74 2.61 5.87
C VAL A 41 -4.89 3.61 4.72
N VAL A 42 -5.04 4.89 5.06
CA VAL A 42 -5.12 5.98 4.10
C VAL A 42 -3.78 6.70 4.03
N LEU A 43 -3.19 6.77 2.84
CA LEU A 43 -1.94 7.48 2.57
C LEU A 43 -2.19 8.72 1.71
N SER A 44 -1.38 9.75 1.93
CA SER A 44 -1.41 10.95 1.09
C SER A 44 -0.88 10.65 -0.30
N ASP A 45 -1.45 11.32 -1.29
CA ASP A 45 -1.03 11.22 -2.68
C ASP A 45 0.48 11.46 -2.89
N GLU A 46 1.04 12.44 -2.20
CA GLU A 46 2.47 12.78 -2.27
C GLU A 46 3.37 11.60 -1.86
N LEU A 47 2.97 10.85 -0.83
CA LEU A 47 3.69 9.66 -0.40
C LEU A 47 3.56 8.55 -1.45
N ILE A 48 2.38 8.39 -2.06
CA ILE A 48 2.18 7.39 -3.12
C ILE A 48 3.05 7.69 -4.33
N VAL A 49 3.08 8.94 -4.79
CA VAL A 49 3.94 9.35 -5.90
C VAL A 49 5.39 9.03 -5.61
N TYR A 50 5.86 9.27 -4.38
CA TYR A 50 7.20 8.86 -3.95
C TYR A 50 7.41 7.34 -3.98
N LEU A 51 6.39 6.57 -3.61
CA LEU A 51 6.43 5.10 -3.57
C LEU A 51 6.26 4.43 -4.94
N LEU A 52 5.80 5.13 -5.98
CA LEU A 52 5.54 4.52 -7.29
C LEU A 52 6.79 3.85 -7.88
N ASP A 53 7.96 4.48 -7.79
CA ASP A 53 9.21 3.91 -8.31
C ASP A 53 9.60 2.63 -7.56
N PHE A 54 9.40 2.61 -6.25
CA PHE A 54 9.68 1.44 -5.41
C PHE A 54 8.74 0.27 -5.69
N THR A 55 7.50 0.57 -6.09
CA THR A 55 6.47 -0.44 -6.30
C THR A 55 6.37 -0.88 -7.75
N HIS A 56 7.02 -0.22 -8.71
CA HIS A 56 6.85 -0.47 -10.16
C HIS A 56 7.05 -1.95 -10.57
N TRP A 57 7.88 -2.69 -9.85
CA TRP A 57 8.24 -4.08 -10.11
C TRP A 57 7.46 -5.09 -9.25
N LEU A 58 6.58 -4.60 -8.37
CA LEU A 58 5.75 -5.44 -7.51
C LEU A 58 4.74 -6.20 -8.37
N PRO A 59 4.66 -7.55 -8.30
CA PRO A 59 3.64 -8.31 -9.00
C PRO A 59 2.24 -7.95 -8.50
N THR A 60 1.34 -7.59 -9.41
CA THR A 60 -0.03 -7.16 -9.11
C THR A 60 -1.03 -7.73 -10.10
N TYR A 61 -2.30 -7.73 -9.72
CA TYR A 61 -3.43 -8.03 -10.59
C TYR A 61 -4.26 -6.77 -10.78
N TYR A 62 -4.61 -6.45 -12.03
CA TYR A 62 -5.43 -5.31 -12.38
C TYR A 62 -6.86 -5.76 -12.73
N PRO A 63 -7.83 -5.60 -11.81
CA PRO A 63 -9.17 -6.16 -11.97
C PRO A 63 -9.89 -5.65 -13.22
N ALA A 64 -9.71 -4.38 -13.58
CA ALA A 64 -10.40 -3.79 -14.72
C ALA A 64 -9.93 -4.36 -16.08
N LYS A 65 -8.68 -4.83 -16.22
CA LYS A 65 -8.23 -5.58 -17.43
C LYS A 65 -8.28 -7.09 -17.25
N ARG A 66 -8.61 -7.59 -16.06
CA ARG A 66 -8.56 -9.01 -15.71
C ARG A 66 -7.22 -9.66 -16.07
N ALA A 67 -6.13 -8.97 -15.75
CA ALA A 67 -4.79 -9.36 -16.15
C ALA A 67 -3.78 -9.12 -15.02
N GLU A 68 -2.78 -9.99 -14.97
CA GLU A 68 -1.57 -9.78 -14.18
C GLU A 68 -0.73 -8.64 -14.75
N GLY A 69 0.06 -8.03 -13.89
CA GLY A 69 0.93 -6.91 -14.22
C GLY A 69 1.89 -6.60 -13.09
N PHE A 70 2.43 -5.39 -13.12
CA PHE A 70 3.35 -4.90 -12.13
C PHE A 70 3.02 -3.46 -11.73
N GLY A 71 3.36 -3.10 -10.50
CA GLY A 71 3.16 -1.74 -9.99
C GLY A 71 1.78 -1.51 -9.40
N ILE A 72 1.72 -0.49 -8.54
CA ILE A 72 0.46 0.07 -8.06
C ILE A 72 -0.08 1.03 -9.12
N HIS A 73 -1.33 0.83 -9.51
CA HIS A 73 -2.02 1.69 -10.44
C HIS A 73 -2.50 2.96 -9.72
N TYR A 74 -1.87 4.09 -10.03
CA TYR A 74 -2.13 5.35 -9.32
C TYR A 74 -3.59 5.85 -9.42
N TYR A 75 -4.27 5.63 -10.54
CA TYR A 75 -5.67 6.06 -10.73
C TYR A 75 -6.69 4.93 -10.63
N GLY A 76 -6.30 3.74 -10.15
CA GLY A 76 -7.17 2.58 -10.25
C GLY A 76 -6.92 1.52 -9.21
N ILE A 77 -7.87 0.61 -9.09
CA ILE A 77 -7.78 -0.47 -8.12
C ILE A 77 -6.67 -1.43 -8.55
N THR A 78 -5.80 -1.73 -7.60
CA THR A 78 -4.73 -2.70 -7.75
C THR A 78 -4.91 -3.77 -6.70
N LYS A 79 -4.89 -5.04 -7.11
CA LYS A 79 -4.88 -6.16 -6.17
C LYS A 79 -3.47 -6.71 -6.05
N ILE A 80 -2.99 -6.83 -4.82
CA ILE A 80 -1.72 -7.49 -4.53
C ILE A 80 -2.08 -8.89 -4.02
N GLU A 81 -1.89 -9.91 -4.86
CA GLU A 81 -2.17 -11.30 -4.49
C GLU A 81 -1.01 -11.91 -3.69
N GLN A 82 -1.17 -13.14 -3.19
CA GLN A 82 -0.24 -13.76 -2.24
C GLN A 82 1.25 -13.64 -2.64
N GLN A 83 1.58 -13.86 -3.92
CA GLN A 83 2.95 -13.71 -4.41
C GLN A 83 3.46 -12.27 -4.27
N GLY A 84 2.65 -11.28 -4.65
CA GLY A 84 2.99 -9.88 -4.50
C GLY A 84 2.98 -9.44 -3.04
N ALA A 85 2.13 -10.01 -2.19
CA ALA A 85 1.95 -9.58 -0.80
C ALA A 85 3.20 -9.84 0.04
N VAL A 86 3.85 -11.00 -0.14
CA VAL A 86 5.13 -11.32 0.51
C VAL A 86 6.21 -10.31 0.14
N ILE A 87 6.25 -9.88 -1.12
CA ILE A 87 7.21 -8.90 -1.62
C ILE A 87 6.88 -7.50 -1.08
N ALA A 88 5.60 -7.13 -1.09
CA ALA A 88 5.12 -5.85 -0.60
C ALA A 88 5.44 -5.66 0.88
N GLU A 89 5.22 -6.69 1.71
CA GLU A 89 5.57 -6.69 3.13
C GLU A 89 7.06 -6.38 3.32
N GLN A 90 7.94 -7.12 2.63
CA GLN A 90 9.39 -6.90 2.72
C GLN A 90 9.80 -5.50 2.28
N LEU A 91 9.22 -5.00 1.18
CA LEU A 91 9.47 -3.66 0.66
C LEU A 91 9.03 -2.59 1.67
N PHE A 92 7.81 -2.66 2.18
CA PHE A 92 7.29 -1.67 3.12
C PHE A 92 8.03 -1.70 4.45
N CYS A 93 8.35 -2.88 4.99
CA CYS A 93 9.20 -2.98 6.18
C CYS A 93 10.59 -2.35 5.94
N SER A 94 11.17 -2.53 4.76
CA SER A 94 12.46 -1.93 4.40
C SER A 94 12.39 -0.41 4.30
N LEU A 95 11.34 0.12 3.69
CA LEU A 95 11.09 1.56 3.59
C LEU A 95 10.91 2.19 4.98
N VAL A 96 10.06 1.58 5.83
CA VAL A 96 9.88 1.99 7.23
C VAL A 96 11.24 2.02 7.94
N ASN A 97 12.03 0.95 7.85
CA ASN A 97 13.35 0.88 8.47
C ASN A 97 14.31 1.96 7.96
N MET A 98 14.29 2.26 6.66
CA MET A 98 15.11 3.32 6.07
C MET A 98 14.75 4.69 6.66
N PHE A 99 13.46 5.03 6.71
CA PHE A 99 13.00 6.30 7.27
C PHE A 99 13.30 6.43 8.77
N PHE A 100 13.07 5.37 9.55
CA PHE A 100 13.31 5.39 11.00
C PHE A 100 14.78 5.28 11.40
N SER A 101 15.63 4.64 10.58
CA SER A 101 17.08 4.58 10.83
C SER A 101 17.77 5.88 10.42
N SER A 102 17.33 6.51 9.33
CA SER A 102 17.74 7.86 8.95
C SER A 102 17.44 8.89 10.04
N ALA A 103 16.26 8.80 10.68
CA ALA A 103 15.88 9.69 11.77
C ALA A 103 16.72 9.55 13.05
N ARG A 104 17.32 8.37 13.30
CA ARG A 104 18.21 8.14 14.47
C ARG A 104 19.59 8.76 14.28
N ASN A 105 20.19 8.62 13.09
CA ASN A 105 21.51 9.21 12.80
C ASN A 105 21.48 10.76 12.82
N ASN A 106 20.39 11.37 12.36
CA ASN A 106 20.26 12.83 12.37
C ASN A 106 20.13 13.43 13.79
N ARG A 107 19.70 12.66 14.80
CA ARG A 107 19.65 13.13 16.21
C ARG A 107 21.02 13.05 16.87
N THR A 108 21.82 12.04 16.55
CA THR A 108 23.18 11.91 17.07
C THR A 108 24.11 13.01 16.54
N ASP A 109 23.96 13.43 15.28
CA ASP A 109 24.81 14.47 14.69
C ASP A 109 24.52 15.88 15.26
N ARG A 110 23.25 16.19 15.58
CA ARG A 110 22.88 17.46 16.23
C ARG A 110 23.35 17.55 17.68
N ALA A 111 23.40 16.43 18.41
CA ALA A 111 23.94 16.40 19.76
C ALA A 111 25.45 16.68 19.78
N VAL A 112 26.18 16.28 18.74
CA VAL A 112 27.62 16.55 18.60
C VAL A 112 27.90 18.00 18.19
N SER A 113 27.00 18.66 17.44
CA SER A 113 27.22 20.04 16.98
C SER A 113 26.85 21.14 18.00
N MET A 114 26.11 20.81 19.07
CA MET A 114 25.75 21.75 20.15
C MET A 114 26.67 21.64 21.38
N GLY A 115 27.65 20.74 21.36
CA GLY A 115 28.62 20.50 22.44
C GLY A 115 30.03 21.03 22.16
N LYS A 116 30.17 22.08 21.35
CA LYS A 116 31.45 22.79 21.12
C LYS A 116 31.28 24.29 21.30
#